data_AF-A0A2A5P1B3-F1
#
_entry.id   AF-A0A2A5P1B3-F1
#
_cell.length_a   1.000
_cell.length_b   1.000
_cell.length_c   1.000
_cell.angle_alpha   90.00
_cell.angle_beta   90.00
_cell.angle_gamma   90.00
#
_symmetry.space_group_name_H-M   'P 1'
#
loop_
_entity.id
_entity.type
_entity.pdbx_description
1 polymer ?
#
loop_
_entity_poly.entity_id
_entity_poly.type
_entity_poly.pdbx_seq_one_letter_code
_entity_poly.pdbx_strand_id
1 'polypeptide(L)'
;MTMPSEEVVPKQRLIEGFYWLVIDYIEMLAKQMVLWANFASNDLRKADIDWLKDVMANTLRGMANTVELVEKLREDGFYAHILGFDYLRNLVLPDLLVAKNGRIALVECGGRLSGDEAMKRYVSFWERWRPRGLDEALSAMGASLFLAYRDRRSGDWRFVGRREGRLEDISYEEFRGRFEG
;
A
#
# COMPACT_ATOMS: atom_id res chain seq x y z
N MET A 1 13.41 -34.44 -28.55
CA MET A 1 13.63 -33.03 -28.22
C MET A 1 13.18 -32.84 -26.78
N THR A 2 14.11 -32.93 -25.84
CA THR A 2 13.83 -32.65 -24.41
C THR A 2 13.76 -31.15 -24.24
N MET A 3 12.66 -30.63 -23.68
CA MET A 3 12.59 -29.22 -23.31
C MET A 3 13.71 -28.93 -22.30
N PRO A 4 14.45 -27.82 -22.44
CA PRO A 4 15.43 -27.44 -21.43
C PRO A 4 14.73 -27.32 -20.08
N SER A 5 15.29 -27.96 -19.05
CA SER A 5 14.83 -27.79 -17.68
C SER A 5 14.82 -26.31 -17.37
N GLU A 6 13.67 -25.77 -16.94
CA GLU A 6 13.55 -24.37 -16.54
C GLU A 6 14.65 -24.07 -15.51
N GLU A 7 15.61 -23.23 -15.90
CA GLU A 7 16.69 -22.81 -15.03
C GLU A 7 16.06 -21.93 -13.96
N VAL A 8 15.84 -22.51 -12.77
CA VAL A 8 15.25 -21.79 -11.65
C VAL A 8 16.23 -20.68 -11.27
N VAL A 9 15.90 -19.44 -11.62
CA VAL A 9 16.70 -18.27 -11.27
C VAL A 9 16.80 -18.21 -9.74
N PRO A 10 18.00 -18.21 -9.15
CA PRO A 10 18.16 -18.14 -7.71
C PRO A 10 17.46 -16.89 -7.14
N LYS A 11 16.72 -17.04 -6.02
CA LYS A 11 16.03 -15.92 -5.33
C LYS A 11 16.94 -14.71 -5.11
N GLN A 12 18.21 -14.94 -4.82
CA GLN A 12 19.22 -13.89 -4.66
C GLN A 12 19.40 -13.01 -5.91
N ARG A 13 19.43 -13.60 -7.10
CA ARG A 13 19.53 -12.85 -8.36
C ARG A 13 18.26 -12.04 -8.65
N LEU A 14 17.09 -12.56 -8.27
CA LEU A 14 15.83 -11.81 -8.40
C LEU A 14 15.79 -10.60 -7.45
N ILE A 15 16.33 -10.75 -6.23
CA ILE A 15 16.47 -9.65 -5.27
C ILE A 15 17.43 -8.58 -5.82
N GLU A 16 18.59 -8.98 -6.35
CA GLU A 16 19.54 -8.06 -7.00
C GLU A 16 18.93 -7.36 -8.21
N GLY A 17 18.21 -8.09 -9.07
CA GLY A 17 17.49 -7.52 -10.21
C GLY A 17 16.39 -6.54 -9.79
N PHE A 18 15.68 -6.80 -8.70
CA PHE A 18 14.71 -5.85 -8.13
C PHE A 18 15.39 -4.55 -7.68
N TYR A 19 16.54 -4.63 -7.00
CA TYR A 19 17.26 -3.42 -6.60
C TYR A 19 17.75 -2.61 -7.81
N TRP A 20 18.27 -3.26 -8.86
CA TRP A 20 18.63 -2.59 -10.11
C TRP A 20 17.42 -1.95 -10.78
N LEU A 21 16.28 -2.63 -10.83
CA LEU A 21 15.03 -2.05 -11.37
C LEU A 21 14.62 -0.78 -10.61
N VAL A 22 14.73 -0.77 -9.28
CA VAL A 22 14.41 0.41 -8.47
C VAL A 22 15.37 1.57 -8.79
N ILE A 23 16.67 1.28 -8.93
CA ILE A 23 17.69 2.27 -9.30
C ILE A 23 17.38 2.84 -10.69
N ASP A 24 17.19 1.98 -11.69
CA ASP A 24 16.91 2.38 -13.07
C ASP A 24 15.61 3.19 -13.16
N TYR A 25 14.58 2.80 -12.40
CA TYR A 25 13.31 3.53 -12.34
C TYR A 25 13.50 4.94 -11.79
N ILE A 26 14.22 5.10 -10.68
CA ILE A 26 14.50 6.41 -10.07
C ILE A 26 15.36 7.27 -11.00
N GLU A 27 16.38 6.68 -11.62
CA GLU A 27 17.26 7.36 -12.57
C GLU A 27 16.47 7.84 -13.79
N MET A 28 15.62 6.99 -14.35
CA MET A 28 14.77 7.33 -15.49
C MET A 28 13.74 8.40 -15.12
N LEU A 29 13.07 8.27 -13.97
CA LEU A 29 12.09 9.25 -13.50
C LEU A 29 12.75 10.62 -13.28
N ALA A 30 13.93 10.67 -12.63
CA ALA A 30 14.68 11.90 -12.43
C ALA A 30 15.05 12.55 -13.77
N LYS A 31 15.55 11.77 -14.75
CA LYS A 31 15.86 12.27 -16.10
C LYS A 31 14.61 12.81 -16.82
N GLN A 32 13.46 12.12 -16.72
CA GLN A 32 12.21 12.58 -17.33
C GLN A 32 11.67 13.85 -16.65
N MET A 33 11.71 13.92 -15.32
CA MET A 33 11.31 15.12 -14.59
C MET A 33 12.21 16.31 -14.89
N VAL A 34 13.51 16.10 -15.09
CA VAL A 34 14.45 17.15 -15.54
C VAL A 34 14.05 17.70 -16.89
N LEU A 35 13.66 16.83 -17.82
CA LEU A 35 13.20 17.23 -19.15
C LEU A 35 11.85 17.97 -19.10
N TRP A 36 10.91 17.53 -18.23
CA TRP A 36 9.58 18.14 -18.11
C TRP A 36 9.54 19.43 -17.29
N ALA A 37 10.35 19.53 -16.24
CA ALA A 37 10.44 20.70 -15.37
C ALA A 37 11.52 21.71 -15.82
N ASN A 38 12.23 21.39 -16.91
CA ASN A 38 13.32 22.19 -17.48
C ASN A 38 14.46 22.46 -16.47
N PHE A 39 14.77 21.48 -15.62
CA PHE A 39 15.88 21.58 -14.67
C PHE A 39 17.23 21.52 -15.38
N ALA A 40 18.20 22.30 -14.90
CA ALA A 40 19.56 22.24 -15.39
C ALA A 40 20.37 21.15 -14.67
N SER A 41 21.50 20.73 -15.24
CA SER A 41 22.43 19.79 -14.59
C SER A 41 22.90 20.28 -13.21
N ASN A 42 22.95 21.60 -12.99
CA ASN A 42 23.29 22.19 -11.70
C ASN A 42 22.17 22.08 -10.66
N ASP A 43 20.91 21.91 -11.06
CA ASP A 43 19.80 21.70 -10.12
C ASP A 43 19.79 20.26 -9.62
N LEU A 44 20.12 19.30 -10.49
CA LEU A 44 20.37 17.91 -10.11
C LEU A 44 21.52 17.76 -9.11
N ARG A 45 22.59 18.55 -9.26
CA ARG A 45 23.73 18.53 -8.33
C ARG A 45 23.41 19.10 -6.94
N LYS A 46 22.33 19.87 -6.82
CA LYS A 46 21.82 20.39 -5.55
C LYS A 46 20.74 19.48 -4.94
N ALA A 47 20.35 18.41 -5.64
CA ALA A 47 19.37 17.47 -5.12
C ALA A 47 19.90 16.85 -3.83
N ASP A 48 19.08 16.90 -2.78
CA ASP A 48 19.40 16.30 -1.51
C ASP A 48 19.25 14.77 -1.64
N ILE A 49 20.39 14.11 -1.85
CA ILE A 49 20.48 12.66 -1.95
C ILE A 49 20.04 12.01 -0.64
N ASP A 50 20.25 12.67 0.50
CA ASP A 50 19.88 12.10 1.80
C ASP A 50 18.36 12.14 2.01
N TRP A 51 17.69 13.22 1.59
CA TRP A 51 16.22 13.23 1.52
C TRP A 51 15.68 12.10 0.62
N LEU A 52 16.27 11.87 -0.55
CA LEU A 52 15.83 10.80 -1.45
C LEU A 52 16.04 9.41 -0.82
N LYS A 53 17.18 9.17 -0.18
CA LYS A 53 17.45 7.93 0.57
C LYS A 53 16.43 7.73 1.68
N ASP A 54 16.09 8.78 2.42
CA ASP A 54 15.11 8.71 3.50
C ASP A 54 13.71 8.40 2.99
N VAL A 55 13.28 9.03 1.89
CA VAL A 55 12.00 8.72 1.23
C VAL A 55 12.00 7.26 0.78
N MET A 56 13.02 6.81 0.07
CA MET A 56 13.14 5.42 -0.37
C MET A 56 13.10 4.43 0.80
N ALA A 57 13.88 4.67 1.85
CA ALA A 57 13.94 3.80 3.02
C ALA A 57 12.57 3.69 3.72
N ASN A 58 11.85 4.79 3.84
CA ASN A 58 10.51 4.80 4.43
C ASN A 58 9.47 4.15 3.52
N THR A 59 9.52 4.40 2.21
CA THR A 59 8.64 3.76 1.22
C THR A 59 8.83 2.25 1.19
N LEU A 60 10.09 1.75 1.16
CA LEU A 60 10.37 0.32 1.18
C LEU A 60 9.86 -0.37 2.44
N ARG A 61 9.97 0.28 3.62
CA ARG A 61 9.37 -0.24 4.85
C ARG A 61 7.85 -0.28 4.78
N GLY A 62 7.22 0.74 4.20
CA GLY A 62 5.78 0.77 3.95
C GLY A 62 5.32 -0.35 3.02
N MET A 63 6.05 -0.57 1.93
CA MET A 63 5.81 -1.67 0.99
C MET A 63 5.95 -3.03 1.67
N ALA A 64 7.00 -3.23 2.48
CA ALA A 64 7.19 -4.48 3.21
C ALA A 64 6.01 -4.80 4.15
N ASN A 65 5.49 -3.82 4.89
CA ASN A 65 4.29 -4.02 5.73
C ASN A 65 3.06 -4.37 4.88
N THR A 66 2.92 -3.74 3.72
CA THR A 66 1.80 -4.01 2.80
C THR A 66 1.89 -5.42 2.22
N VAL A 67 3.09 -5.85 1.84
CA VAL A 67 3.35 -7.22 1.34
C VAL A 67 3.10 -8.26 2.44
N GLU A 68 3.59 -8.03 3.67
CA GLU A 68 3.34 -8.91 4.82
C GLU A 68 1.83 -9.10 5.07
N LEU A 69 1.05 -8.02 4.98
CA LEU A 69 -0.40 -8.09 5.09
C LEU A 69 -1.03 -8.87 3.93
N VAL A 70 -0.56 -8.66 2.69
CA VAL A 70 -1.03 -9.39 1.51
C VAL A 70 -0.76 -10.89 1.64
N GLU A 71 0.42 -11.28 2.10
CA GLU A 71 0.79 -12.68 2.36
C GLU A 71 -0.18 -13.29 3.36
N LYS A 72 -0.37 -12.64 4.51
CA LYS A 72 -1.29 -13.11 5.56
C LYS A 72 -2.74 -13.24 5.07
N LEU A 73 -3.24 -12.26 4.33
CA LEU A 73 -4.59 -12.31 3.75
C LEU A 73 -4.73 -13.47 2.74
N ARG A 74 -3.71 -13.71 1.91
CA ARG A 74 -3.73 -14.80 0.92
C ARG A 74 -3.67 -16.18 1.57
N GLU A 75 -2.92 -16.34 2.67
CA GLU A 75 -2.92 -17.57 3.48
C GLU A 75 -4.34 -17.91 3.96
N ASP A 76 -5.13 -16.89 4.31
CA ASP A 76 -6.54 -17.03 4.71
C ASP A 76 -7.53 -17.05 3.53
N GLY A 77 -7.05 -17.22 2.29
CA GLY A 77 -7.88 -17.40 1.10
C GLY A 77 -8.53 -16.12 0.56
N PHE A 78 -8.04 -14.94 0.93
CA PHE A 78 -8.47 -13.69 0.32
C PHE A 78 -7.78 -13.47 -1.04
N TYR A 79 -8.52 -12.87 -1.96
CA TYR A 79 -7.91 -12.13 -3.06
C TYR A 79 -7.40 -10.79 -2.51
N ALA A 80 -6.11 -10.51 -2.70
CA ALA A 80 -5.48 -9.24 -2.29
C ALA A 80 -4.66 -8.68 -3.45
N HIS A 81 -5.01 -7.47 -3.87
CA HIS A 81 -4.40 -6.73 -4.98
C HIS A 81 -3.84 -5.40 -4.47
N ILE A 82 -2.57 -5.15 -4.76
CA ILE A 82 -1.91 -3.88 -4.44
C ILE A 82 -2.40 -2.83 -5.43
N LEU A 83 -3.02 -1.80 -4.90
CA LEU A 83 -3.38 -0.59 -5.62
C LEU A 83 -2.19 0.38 -5.58
N GLY A 84 -2.26 1.42 -6.40
CA GLY A 84 -1.19 2.40 -6.48
C GLY A 84 -1.72 3.80 -6.73
N PHE A 85 -0.86 4.63 -7.28
CA PHE A 85 -1.23 5.98 -7.68
C PHE A 85 -1.92 5.95 -9.05
N ASP A 86 -3.13 6.51 -9.14
CA ASP A 86 -3.75 6.79 -10.43
C ASP A 86 -3.15 8.09 -10.97
N TYR A 87 -2.10 7.93 -11.80
CA TYR A 87 -1.37 9.03 -12.42
C TYR A 87 -2.22 9.87 -13.37
N LEU A 88 -3.25 9.27 -13.99
CA LEU A 88 -4.12 9.99 -14.92
C LEU A 88 -5.05 10.94 -14.18
N ARG A 89 -5.50 10.56 -12.98
CA ARG A 89 -6.39 11.37 -12.15
C ARG A 89 -5.68 12.12 -11.02
N ASN A 90 -4.35 11.98 -10.92
CA ASN A 90 -3.53 12.55 -9.84
C ASN A 90 -4.11 12.17 -8.46
N LEU A 91 -4.38 10.87 -8.27
CA LEU A 91 -5.22 10.35 -7.19
C LEU A 91 -4.52 9.19 -6.46
N VAL A 92 -4.26 9.34 -5.15
CA VAL A 92 -3.65 8.30 -4.30
C VAL A 92 -4.70 7.25 -3.89
N LEU A 93 -4.78 6.09 -4.52
CA LEU A 93 -5.73 5.07 -4.05
C LEU A 93 -5.31 4.50 -2.68
N PRO A 94 -6.24 3.93 -1.88
CA PRO A 94 -5.86 3.09 -0.74
C PRO A 94 -4.89 2.00 -1.18
N ASP A 95 -3.97 1.55 -0.32
CA ASP A 95 -2.91 0.61 -0.72
C ASP A 95 -3.40 -0.74 -1.29
N LEU A 96 -4.54 -1.27 -0.84
CA LEU A 96 -5.03 -2.59 -1.21
C LEU A 96 -6.51 -2.62 -1.58
N LEU A 97 -6.85 -3.46 -2.55
CA LEU A 97 -8.18 -4.04 -2.72
C LEU A 97 -8.15 -5.48 -2.22
N VAL A 98 -9.05 -5.80 -1.29
CA VAL A 98 -9.18 -7.11 -0.66
C VAL A 98 -10.58 -7.65 -0.92
N ALA A 99 -10.70 -8.91 -1.32
CA ALA A 99 -11.98 -9.54 -1.58
C ALA A 99 -12.00 -11.00 -1.16
N LYS A 100 -13.13 -11.44 -0.59
CA LYS A 100 -13.40 -12.84 -0.25
C LYS A 100 -14.91 -13.05 -0.13
N ASN A 101 -15.42 -14.18 -0.62
CA ASN A 101 -16.84 -14.55 -0.54
C ASN A 101 -17.81 -13.44 -0.99
N GLY A 102 -17.50 -12.77 -2.11
CA GLY A 102 -18.34 -11.70 -2.67
C GLY A 102 -18.31 -10.37 -1.91
N ARG A 103 -17.54 -10.26 -0.82
CA ARG A 103 -17.36 -9.02 -0.06
C ARG A 103 -16.03 -8.37 -0.43
N ILE A 104 -16.02 -7.04 -0.44
CA ILE A 104 -14.89 -6.22 -0.89
C ILE A 104 -14.52 -5.22 0.21
N ALA A 105 -13.22 -4.99 0.40
CA ALA A 105 -12.69 -3.89 1.18
C ALA A 105 -11.56 -3.18 0.44
N LEU A 106 -11.50 -1.86 0.64
CA LEU A 106 -10.32 -1.07 0.36
C LEU A 106 -9.55 -0.88 1.67
N VAL A 107 -8.23 -1.08 1.64
CA VAL A 107 -7.40 -1.05 2.84
C VAL A 107 -6.19 -0.16 2.62
N GLU A 108 -6.04 0.86 3.47
CA GLU A 108 -4.83 1.68 3.60
C GLU A 108 -3.90 1.06 4.66
N CYS A 109 -2.60 1.00 4.43
CA CYS A 109 -1.61 0.40 5.33
C CYS A 109 -0.88 1.47 6.16
N GLY A 110 -1.21 1.56 7.44
CA GLY A 110 -0.68 2.54 8.39
C GLY A 110 0.71 2.26 8.96
N GLY A 111 1.24 1.03 8.84
CA GLY A 111 2.49 0.61 9.49
C GLY A 111 2.31 0.35 11.00
N ARG A 112 3.32 0.64 11.83
CA ARG A 112 3.27 0.43 13.29
C ARG A 112 2.70 1.63 14.04
N LEU A 113 1.49 1.50 14.59
CA LEU A 113 0.74 2.61 15.23
C LEU A 113 0.12 2.16 16.56
N SER A 114 -0.23 3.11 17.42
CA SER A 114 -1.23 2.86 18.48
C SER A 114 -2.66 2.95 17.92
N GLY A 115 -3.65 2.40 18.63
CA GLY A 115 -5.06 2.52 18.23
C GLY A 115 -5.52 3.98 18.04
N ASP A 116 -5.15 4.88 18.96
CA ASP A 116 -5.49 6.30 18.86
C ASP A 116 -4.86 6.99 17.63
N GLU A 117 -3.61 6.66 17.32
CA GLU A 117 -2.92 7.19 16.13
C GLU A 117 -3.56 6.64 14.84
N ALA A 118 -3.90 5.35 14.83
CA ALA A 118 -4.59 4.70 13.72
C ALA A 118 -5.97 5.33 13.48
N MET A 119 -6.76 5.58 14.53
CA MET A 119 -8.05 6.25 14.42
C MET A 119 -7.93 7.66 13.86
N LYS A 120 -6.98 8.46 14.37
CA LYS A 120 -6.73 9.81 13.83
C LYS A 120 -6.32 9.77 12.36
N ARG A 121 -5.45 8.82 11.99
CA ARG A 121 -4.99 8.67 10.60
C ARG A 121 -6.13 8.23 9.68
N TYR A 122 -6.96 7.29 10.12
CA TYR A 122 -8.16 6.88 9.39
C TYR A 122 -9.11 8.04 9.13
N VAL A 123 -9.41 8.85 10.16
CA VAL A 123 -10.29 10.03 10.02
C VAL A 123 -9.68 11.03 9.04
N SER A 124 -8.39 11.35 9.18
CA SER A 124 -7.71 12.28 8.26
C SER A 124 -7.72 11.77 6.81
N PHE A 125 -7.54 10.46 6.61
CA PHE A 125 -7.67 9.84 5.30
C PHE A 125 -9.11 9.99 4.79
N TRP A 126 -10.10 9.57 5.57
CA TRP A 126 -11.52 9.68 5.19
C TRP A 126 -11.91 11.10 4.79
N GLU A 127 -11.58 12.10 5.60
CA GLU A 127 -11.91 13.51 5.34
C GLU A 127 -11.24 14.06 4.08
N ARG A 128 -10.04 13.57 3.73
CA ARG A 128 -9.36 13.92 2.48
C ARG A 128 -10.09 13.40 1.24
N TRP A 129 -10.69 12.22 1.37
CA TRP A 129 -11.28 11.46 0.27
C TRP A 129 -12.78 11.68 0.11
N ARG A 130 -13.48 11.98 1.19
CA ARG A 130 -14.91 12.19 1.20
C ARG A 130 -15.38 13.25 0.19
N PRO A 131 -14.77 14.44 0.06
CA PRO A 131 -15.17 15.43 -0.95
C PRO A 131 -14.95 14.97 -2.40
N ARG A 132 -14.21 13.87 -2.61
CA ARG A 132 -13.89 13.31 -3.93
C ARG A 132 -14.81 12.14 -4.30
N GLY A 133 -15.90 11.91 -3.56
CA GLY A 133 -16.89 10.89 -3.86
C GLY A 133 -16.58 9.50 -3.30
N LEU A 134 -15.76 9.41 -2.24
CA LEU A 134 -15.38 8.12 -1.64
C LEU A 134 -16.60 7.36 -1.10
N ASP A 135 -17.54 8.04 -0.45
CA ASP A 135 -18.73 7.43 0.15
C ASP A 135 -19.60 6.78 -0.94
N GLU A 136 -19.81 7.50 -2.04
CA GLU A 136 -20.55 7.03 -3.21
C GLU A 136 -19.85 5.86 -3.89
N ALA A 137 -18.52 5.92 -4.05
CA ALA A 137 -17.73 4.85 -4.65
C ALA A 137 -17.78 3.57 -3.80
N LEU A 138 -17.57 3.68 -2.48
CA LEU A 138 -17.65 2.55 -1.56
C LEU A 138 -19.05 1.93 -1.59
N SER A 139 -20.09 2.75 -1.56
CA SER A 139 -21.47 2.27 -1.63
C SER A 139 -21.78 1.58 -2.95
N ALA A 140 -21.34 2.12 -4.09
CA ALA A 140 -21.57 1.53 -5.41
C ALA A 140 -20.87 0.16 -5.57
N MET A 141 -19.70 0.00 -4.95
CA MET A 141 -18.95 -1.25 -4.96
C MET A 141 -19.42 -2.26 -3.91
N GLY A 142 -20.28 -1.85 -2.96
CA GLY A 142 -20.56 -2.66 -1.76
C GLY A 142 -19.29 -2.89 -0.92
N ALA A 143 -18.33 -1.95 -0.98
CA ALA A 143 -17.03 -2.06 -0.34
C ALA A 143 -16.98 -1.33 1.00
N SER A 144 -16.17 -1.83 1.92
CA SER A 144 -15.83 -1.13 3.16
C SER A 144 -14.42 -0.55 3.10
N LEU A 145 -14.16 0.56 3.79
CA LEU A 145 -12.81 1.12 3.92
C LEU A 145 -12.23 0.81 5.30
N PHE A 146 -10.99 0.32 5.31
CA PHE A 146 -10.20 0.13 6.52
C PHE A 146 -8.83 0.81 6.44
N LEU A 147 -8.27 1.12 7.60
CA LEU A 147 -6.84 1.32 7.81
C LEU A 147 -6.29 0.11 8.55
N ALA A 148 -5.45 -0.69 7.91
CA ALA A 148 -4.70 -1.76 8.56
C ALA A 148 -3.44 -1.21 9.22
N TYR A 149 -3.14 -1.65 10.43
CA TYR A 149 -1.91 -1.28 11.11
C TYR A 149 -1.42 -2.43 12.00
N ARG A 150 -0.13 -2.42 12.32
CA ARG A 150 0.45 -3.28 13.35
C ARG A 150 0.42 -2.52 14.67
N ASP A 151 -0.24 -3.08 15.67
CA ASP A 151 -0.27 -2.47 16.98
C ASP A 151 1.14 -2.36 17.57
N ARG A 152 1.51 -1.18 18.05
CA ARG A 152 2.87 -0.89 18.52
C ARG A 152 3.29 -1.76 19.70
N ARG A 153 2.34 -2.25 20.52
CA ARG A 153 2.63 -3.01 21.75
C ARG A 153 2.67 -4.52 21.49
N SER A 154 1.62 -5.05 20.87
CA SER A 154 1.47 -6.49 20.60
C SER A 154 2.18 -6.93 19.32
N GLY A 155 2.30 -6.02 18.35
CA GLY A 155 2.76 -6.34 17.01
C GLY A 155 1.70 -6.99 16.12
N ASP A 156 0.48 -7.17 16.63
CA ASP A 156 -0.63 -7.81 15.94
C ASP A 156 -1.25 -6.90 14.89
N TRP A 157 -1.78 -7.51 13.83
CA TRP A 157 -2.54 -6.80 12.82
C TRP A 157 -3.91 -6.40 13.36
N ARG A 158 -4.24 -5.12 13.18
CA ARG A 158 -5.50 -4.51 13.58
C ARG A 158 -6.01 -3.61 12.46
N PHE A 159 -7.32 -3.35 12.46
CA PHE A 159 -8.00 -2.59 11.44
C PHE A 159 -8.89 -1.54 12.07
N VAL A 160 -8.74 -0.30 11.62
CA VAL A 160 -9.71 0.76 11.92
C VAL A 160 -10.68 0.88 10.75
N GLY A 161 -11.97 0.85 11.02
CA GLY A 161 -13.01 1.01 10.02
C GLY A 161 -14.21 1.79 10.53
N ARG A 162 -15.25 1.90 9.70
CA ARG A 162 -16.56 2.41 10.11
C ARG A 162 -17.63 1.36 9.93
N ARG A 163 -18.47 1.23 10.95
CA ARG A 163 -19.71 0.46 10.90
C ARG A 163 -20.84 1.27 11.49
N GLU A 164 -21.94 1.39 10.73
CA GLU A 164 -23.14 2.13 11.16
C GLU A 164 -22.82 3.55 11.67
N GLY A 165 -21.88 4.21 10.99
CA GLY A 165 -21.43 5.57 11.30
C GLY A 165 -20.40 5.68 12.44
N ARG A 166 -20.13 4.61 13.21
CA ARG A 166 -19.16 4.59 14.32
C ARG A 166 -17.81 4.08 13.87
N LEU A 167 -16.74 4.66 14.42
CA LEU A 167 -15.38 4.14 14.28
C LEU A 167 -15.22 2.91 15.17
N GLU A 168 -14.49 1.93 14.66
CA GLU A 168 -14.14 0.72 15.37
C GLU A 168 -12.69 0.38 15.11
N ASP A 169 -12.05 -0.25 16.10
CA ASP A 169 -10.71 -0.81 16.01
C ASP A 169 -10.82 -2.30 16.35
N ILE A 170 -10.58 -3.13 15.34
CA ILE A 170 -10.81 -4.58 15.41
C ILE A 170 -9.52 -5.35 15.15
N SER A 171 -9.43 -6.55 15.71
CA SER A 171 -8.34 -7.49 15.42
C SER A 171 -8.42 -8.02 13.99
N TYR A 172 -7.32 -8.62 13.52
CA TYR A 172 -7.29 -9.35 12.25
C TYR A 172 -8.33 -10.48 12.19
N GLU A 173 -8.57 -11.21 13.28
CA GLU A 173 -9.57 -12.29 13.29
C GLU A 173 -11.00 -11.75 13.15
N GLU A 174 -11.30 -10.63 13.79
CA GLU A 174 -12.60 -9.95 13.63
C GLU A 174 -12.77 -9.38 12.23
N PHE A 175 -11.70 -8.84 11.62
CA PHE A 175 -11.71 -8.43 10.22
C PHE A 175 -11.99 -9.62 9.30
N ARG A 176 -11.26 -10.73 9.49
CA ARG A 176 -11.44 -11.97 8.72
C ARG A 176 -12.87 -12.50 8.82
N GLY A 177 -13.42 -12.56 10.04
CA GLY A 177 -14.78 -13.02 10.29
C GLY A 177 -15.87 -12.24 9.55
N ARG A 178 -15.61 -10.98 9.17
CA ARG A 178 -16.55 -10.19 8.35
C ARG A 178 -16.67 -10.66 6.91
N PHE A 179 -15.79 -11.55 6.47
CA PHE A 179 -15.79 -12.11 5.12
C PHE A 179 -16.27 -13.57 5.07
N GLU A 180 -16.62 -14.18 6.19
CA GLU A 180 -17.02 -15.60 6.25
C GLU A 180 -18.54 -15.84 6.20
N GLY A 181 -19.35 -14.77 6.19
CA GLY A 181 -20.81 -14.89 6.23
C GLY A 181 -21.46 -15.07 4.87
#